data_AF-A0A1F3ADJ8-F1
#
_entry.id   AF-A0A1F3ADJ8-F1
#
_cell.length_a   1.000
_cell.length_b   1.000
_cell.length_c   1.000
_cell.angle_alpha   90.00
_cell.angle_beta   90.00
_cell.angle_gamma   90.00
#
_symmetry.space_group_name_H-M   'P 1'
#
loop_
_entity.id
_entity.type
_entity.pdbx_description
1 polymer ?
#
loop_
_entity_poly.entity_id
_entity_poly.type
_entity_poly.pdbx_seq_one_letter_code
_entity_poly.pdbx_strand_id
1 'polypeptide(L)'
;MVEKGGIAPVSFDGDVSGLPTWAFVVVIVGALYLILNVLSRTSGWTELADHYGGASRLVGARRRFQSLSMGRGGLMMMNINNAAILTVTPSALEIAVFFPFNLTMKPLVIPFSDVTATISKQMFMFTSVDLKTVRAEEIIIRLSEGQARWIEQEAGAKLAYVDAA
;
A
#
# COMPACT_ATOMS: atom_id res chain seq x y z
N MET A 1 56.02 6.89 -11.92
CA MET A 1 55.92 5.63 -11.16
C MET A 1 54.82 5.84 -10.13
N VAL A 2 53.62 5.30 -10.37
CA VAL A 2 52.41 5.62 -9.58
C VAL A 2 52.20 4.49 -8.58
N GLU A 3 52.34 4.81 -7.30
CA GLU A 3 52.12 3.91 -6.17
C GLU A 3 50.60 3.61 -6.07
N LYS A 4 50.22 2.35 -6.32
CA LYS A 4 48.84 1.89 -6.16
C LYS A 4 48.55 1.79 -4.66
N GLY A 5 47.82 2.76 -4.12
CA GLY A 5 47.23 2.68 -2.79
C GLY A 5 46.30 1.47 -2.69
N GLY A 6 46.80 0.39 -2.09
CA GLY A 6 46.04 -0.81 -1.80
C GLY A 6 45.02 -0.52 -0.71
N ILE A 7 43.74 -0.65 -1.04
CA ILE A 7 42.65 -0.62 -0.07
C ILE A 7 42.80 -1.88 0.78
N ALA A 8 43.15 -1.73 2.06
CA ALA A 8 43.21 -2.87 2.97
C ALA A 8 41.84 -3.58 3.00
N PRO A 9 41.78 -4.92 2.90
CA PRO A 9 40.53 -5.64 3.04
C PRO A 9 39.99 -5.41 4.45
N VAL A 10 38.77 -4.87 4.54
CA VAL A 10 38.06 -4.77 5.81
C VAL A 10 37.68 -6.18 6.24
N SER A 11 38.48 -6.77 7.12
CA SER A 11 38.23 -8.06 7.74
C SER A 11 37.07 -7.94 8.73
N PHE A 12 35.93 -8.56 8.43
CA PHE A 12 34.86 -8.72 9.39
C PHE A 12 35.17 -9.94 10.28
N ASP A 13 35.85 -9.72 11.41
CA ASP A 13 36.08 -10.73 12.47
C ASP A 13 34.82 -10.94 13.34
N GLY A 14 33.67 -11.11 12.70
CA GLY A 14 32.45 -11.50 13.38
C GLY A 14 32.39 -13.01 13.48
N ASP A 15 32.77 -13.58 14.62
CA ASP A 15 32.56 -15.00 14.91
C ASP A 15 31.05 -15.30 15.05
N VAL A 16 30.42 -15.61 13.91
CA VAL A 16 29.01 -15.99 13.81
C VAL A 16 28.77 -17.47 14.09
N SER A 17 29.82 -18.24 14.39
CA SER A 17 29.73 -19.70 14.53
C SER A 17 29.02 -20.16 15.81
N GLY A 18 28.91 -19.28 16.83
CA GLY A 18 28.18 -19.53 18.07
C GLY A 18 26.75 -19.02 18.11
N LEU A 19 26.30 -18.29 17.08
CA LEU A 19 24.93 -17.79 17.04
C LEU A 19 23.99 -18.89 16.56
N PRO A 20 22.98 -19.24 17.36
CA PRO A 20 22.02 -20.23 16.91
C PRO A 20 21.23 -19.67 15.73
N THR A 21 20.95 -20.51 14.73
CA THR A 21 20.31 -20.10 13.46
C THR A 21 18.97 -19.38 13.64
N TRP A 22 18.28 -19.61 14.77
CA TRP A 22 17.07 -18.87 15.13
C TRP A 22 17.32 -17.38 15.40
N ALA A 23 18.49 -16.98 15.89
CA ALA A 23 18.82 -15.57 16.16
C ALA A 23 18.84 -14.75 14.87
N PHE A 24 19.36 -15.32 13.78
CA PHE A 24 19.33 -14.71 12.45
C PHE A 24 17.89 -14.50 11.95
N VAL A 25 17.02 -15.50 12.14
CA VAL A 25 15.60 -15.40 11.78
C VAL A 25 14.90 -14.31 12.60
N VAL A 26 15.15 -14.23 13.92
CA VAL A 26 14.56 -13.21 14.79
C VAL A 26 15.00 -11.81 14.38
N VAL A 27 16.28 -11.60 14.06
CA VAL A 27 16.79 -10.30 13.60
C VAL A 27 16.14 -9.89 12.28
N ILE A 28 16.03 -10.80 11.30
CA ILE A 28 15.37 -10.51 10.01
C ILE A 28 13.89 -10.19 10.21
N VAL A 29 13.17 -11.02 10.96
CA VAL A 29 11.73 -10.82 11.20
C VAL A 29 11.49 -9.52 11.96
N GLY A 30 12.33 -9.21 12.96
CA GLY A 30 12.28 -7.97 13.71
C GLY A 30 12.56 -6.74 12.84
N ALA A 31 13.60 -6.79 12.01
CA ALA A 31 13.93 -5.70 11.07
C ALA A 31 12.81 -5.48 10.04
N LEU A 32 12.27 -6.56 9.46
CA LEU A 32 11.13 -6.49 8.55
C LEU A 32 9.90 -5.88 9.24
N TYR A 33 9.57 -6.33 10.45
CA TYR A 33 8.45 -5.77 11.20
C TYR A 33 8.62 -4.27 11.46
N LEU A 34 9.83 -3.83 11.80
CA LEU A 34 10.13 -2.41 12.05
C LEU A 34 10.00 -1.57 10.77
N ILE A 35 10.53 -2.06 9.64
CA ILE A 35 10.38 -1.42 8.33
C ILE A 35 8.90 -1.31 7.95
N LEU A 36 8.14 -2.40 8.09
CA LEU A 36 6.70 -2.42 7.79
C LEU A 36 5.90 -1.45 8.66
N ASN A 37 6.26 -1.32 9.95
CA ASN A 37 5.61 -0.38 10.86
C ASN A 37 5.87 1.07 10.45
N VAL A 38 7.13 1.41 10.14
CA VAL A 38 7.49 2.74 9.64
C VAL A 38 6.75 3.04 8.35
N LEU A 39 6.72 2.10 7.40
CA LEU A 39 6.07 2.27 6.11
C LEU A 39 4.54 2.46 6.23
N SER A 40 3.89 1.73 7.13
CA SER A 40 2.45 1.89 7.42
C SER A 40 2.13 3.29 7.95
N ARG A 41 3.01 3.85 8.79
CA ARG A 41 2.83 5.20 9.35
C ARG A 41 3.11 6.29 8.32
N THR A 42 4.19 6.16 7.53
CA THR A 42 4.58 7.20 6.56
C THR A 42 3.69 7.24 5.33
N SER A 43 3.09 6.12 4.94
CA SER A 43 2.15 6.05 3.82
C SER A 43 0.75 6.62 4.12
N GLY A 44 0.41 6.83 5.39
CA GLY A 44 -0.94 7.19 5.83
C GLY A 44 -1.87 5.98 6.00
N TRP A 45 -1.40 4.74 5.79
CA TRP A 45 -2.24 3.54 5.94
C TRP A 45 -2.84 3.45 7.35
N THR A 46 -2.04 3.72 8.38
CA THR A 46 -2.52 3.67 9.78
C THR A 46 -3.67 4.66 10.01
N GLU A 47 -3.58 5.87 9.46
CA GLU A 47 -4.59 6.91 9.60
C GLU A 47 -5.90 6.52 8.86
N LEU A 48 -5.80 5.96 7.64
CA LEU A 48 -6.94 5.35 6.96
C LEU A 48 -7.54 4.19 7.78
N ALA A 49 -6.70 3.35 8.39
CA ALA A 49 -7.12 2.22 9.21
C ALA A 49 -7.77 2.66 10.53
N ASP A 50 -7.45 3.83 11.05
CA ASP A 50 -8.11 4.34 12.24
C ASP A 50 -9.55 4.81 11.91
N HIS A 51 -9.79 5.31 10.70
CA HIS A 51 -11.12 5.78 10.26
C HIS A 51 -11.99 4.70 9.60
N TYR A 52 -11.38 3.80 8.83
CA TYR A 52 -12.05 2.80 8.00
C TYR A 52 -11.59 1.37 8.31
N GLY A 53 -10.71 1.17 9.28
CA GLY A 53 -10.29 -0.16 9.69
C GLY A 53 -11.41 -0.87 10.42
N GLY A 54 -11.84 -1.99 9.85
CA GLY A 54 -12.88 -2.85 10.42
C GLY A 54 -12.49 -4.31 10.31
N ALA A 55 -12.80 -5.10 11.34
CA ALA A 55 -12.52 -6.53 11.37
C ALA A 55 -13.41 -7.34 10.39
N SER A 56 -14.47 -6.73 9.88
CA SER A 56 -15.45 -7.38 9.01
C SER A 56 -14.94 -7.41 7.57
N ARG A 57 -14.36 -8.55 7.16
CA ARG A 57 -14.15 -8.83 5.74
C ARG A 57 -15.49 -8.80 5.02
N LEU A 58 -15.55 -8.05 3.93
CA LEU A 58 -16.71 -8.02 3.07
C LEU A 58 -16.82 -9.34 2.29
N VAL A 59 -18.06 -9.78 2.08
CA VAL A 59 -18.37 -10.90 1.18
C VAL A 59 -18.80 -10.28 -0.15
N GLY A 60 -17.88 -10.26 -1.11
CA GLY A 60 -18.09 -9.61 -2.41
C GLY A 60 -17.11 -10.08 -3.47
N ALA A 61 -17.12 -9.40 -4.63
CA ALA A 61 -16.24 -9.70 -5.74
C ALA A 61 -14.79 -9.34 -5.37
N ARG A 62 -13.87 -10.30 -5.48
CA ARG A 62 -12.51 -10.15 -4.95
C ARG A 62 -11.45 -10.32 -6.02
N ARG A 63 -10.51 -9.37 -6.09
CA ARG A 63 -9.27 -9.45 -6.87
C ARG A 63 -8.06 -9.42 -5.96
N ARG A 64 -7.12 -10.32 -6.19
CA ARG A 64 -5.85 -10.42 -5.46
C ARG A 64 -4.70 -9.95 -6.36
N PHE A 65 -3.53 -9.73 -5.76
CA PHE A 65 -2.30 -9.32 -6.45
C PHE A 65 -2.50 -8.06 -7.30
N GLN A 66 -3.26 -7.13 -6.75
CA GLN A 66 -3.50 -5.83 -7.37
C GLN A 66 -2.36 -4.89 -7.01
N SER A 67 -2.09 -3.96 -7.92
CA SER A 67 -1.18 -2.86 -7.68
C SER A 67 -1.98 -1.60 -7.40
N LEU A 68 -1.66 -0.88 -6.34
CA LEU A 68 -2.23 0.44 -6.05
C LEU A 68 -1.16 1.31 -5.41
N SER A 69 -1.31 2.63 -5.51
CA SER A 69 -0.42 3.57 -4.85
C SER A 69 -1.18 4.36 -3.80
N MET A 70 -0.57 4.61 -2.66
CA MET A 70 -1.19 5.36 -1.57
C MET A 70 -0.19 6.37 -1.01
N GLY A 71 -0.63 7.59 -0.74
CA GLY A 71 0.21 8.58 -0.08
C GLY A 71 -0.55 9.83 0.30
N ARG A 72 0.07 10.64 1.17
CA ARG A 72 -0.46 11.94 1.55
C ARG A 72 -0.22 12.94 0.42
N GLY A 73 -1.22 13.74 0.03
CA GLY A 73 -1.10 14.70 -1.08
C GLY A 73 0.11 15.63 -0.91
N GLY A 74 1.11 15.50 -1.79
CA GLY A 74 2.38 16.26 -1.74
C GLY A 74 3.58 15.52 -1.13
N LEU A 75 3.38 14.36 -0.51
CA LEU A 75 4.43 13.47 0.03
C LEU A 75 4.67 12.27 -0.90
N MET A 76 5.75 11.52 -0.62
CA MET A 76 6.13 10.33 -1.39
C MET A 76 5.00 9.30 -1.42
N MET A 77 4.52 8.96 -2.62
CA MET A 77 3.52 7.91 -2.82
C MET A 77 4.16 6.53 -2.62
N MET A 78 3.59 5.73 -1.73
CA MET A 78 3.96 4.34 -1.54
C MET A 78 3.24 3.46 -2.58
N ASN A 79 4.02 2.76 -3.39
CA ASN A 79 3.48 1.81 -4.36
C ASN A 79 3.33 0.43 -3.71
N ILE A 80 2.09 -0.04 -3.60
CA ILE A 80 1.74 -1.39 -3.18
C ILE A 80 1.60 -2.23 -4.44
N ASN A 81 2.72 -2.75 -4.96
CA ASN A 81 2.74 -3.51 -6.20
C ASN A 81 2.45 -4.99 -5.97
N ASN A 82 1.49 -5.55 -6.72
CA ASN A 82 1.12 -6.98 -6.68
C ASN A 82 0.82 -7.54 -5.27
N ALA A 83 0.51 -6.68 -4.30
CA ALA A 83 0.30 -7.07 -2.92
C ALA A 83 -1.07 -6.65 -2.42
N ALA A 84 -1.80 -5.80 -3.13
CA ALA A 84 -3.13 -5.39 -2.73
C ALA A 84 -4.18 -6.44 -3.07
N ILE A 85 -5.22 -6.48 -2.26
CA ILE A 85 -6.40 -7.31 -2.38
C ILE A 85 -7.58 -6.35 -2.32
N LEU A 86 -8.36 -6.31 -3.39
CA LEU A 86 -9.55 -5.49 -3.49
C LEU A 86 -10.77 -6.40 -3.38
N THR A 87 -11.70 -6.09 -2.48
CA THR A 87 -13.01 -6.73 -2.41
C THR A 87 -14.08 -5.66 -2.59
N VAL A 88 -15.00 -5.86 -3.53
CA VAL A 88 -16.04 -4.91 -3.88
C VAL A 88 -17.40 -5.48 -3.49
N THR A 89 -18.21 -4.63 -2.87
CA THR A 89 -19.64 -4.86 -2.61
C THR A 89 -20.42 -3.68 -3.19
N PRO A 90 -21.76 -3.76 -3.35
CA PRO A 90 -22.54 -2.63 -3.85
C PRO A 90 -22.43 -1.34 -3.01
N SER A 91 -22.06 -1.45 -1.73
CA SER A 91 -22.01 -0.32 -0.79
C SER A 91 -20.60 0.13 -0.41
N ALA A 92 -19.59 -0.72 -0.57
CA ALA A 92 -18.24 -0.45 -0.06
C ALA A 92 -17.14 -1.19 -0.82
N LEU A 93 -15.95 -0.60 -0.78
CA LEU A 93 -14.68 -1.15 -1.23
C LEU A 93 -13.82 -1.53 -0.03
N GLU A 94 -13.43 -2.80 0.06
CA GLU A 94 -12.40 -3.26 0.99
C GLU A 94 -11.04 -3.30 0.27
N ILE A 95 -10.03 -2.73 0.92
CA ILE A 95 -8.63 -2.78 0.50
C ILE A 95 -7.84 -3.47 1.60
N ALA A 96 -7.34 -4.66 1.31
CA ALA A 96 -6.42 -5.40 2.16
C ALA A 96 -5.08 -5.59 1.45
N VAL A 97 -4.06 -5.99 2.19
CA VAL A 97 -2.77 -6.38 1.62
C VAL A 97 -2.49 -7.85 1.89
N PHE A 98 -1.69 -8.48 1.03
CA PHE A 98 -1.30 -9.87 1.18
C PHE A 98 -0.33 -10.03 2.37
N PHE A 99 -0.30 -11.23 2.95
CA PHE A 99 0.69 -11.56 3.98
C PHE A 99 2.10 -11.49 3.39
N PRO A 100 3.11 -10.88 4.05
CA PRO A 100 3.18 -10.51 5.48
C PRO A 100 2.72 -9.09 5.82
N PHE A 101 2.47 -8.23 4.84
CA PHE A 101 2.13 -6.81 5.06
C PHE A 101 0.85 -6.62 5.90
N ASN A 102 -0.07 -7.59 5.84
CA ASN A 102 -1.33 -7.59 6.59
C ASN A 102 -1.15 -7.61 8.12
N LEU A 103 0.04 -7.94 8.65
CA LEU A 103 0.29 -7.95 10.08
C LEU A 103 0.27 -6.54 10.69
N THR A 104 0.75 -5.55 9.95
CA THR A 104 0.80 -4.14 10.38
C THR A 104 -0.27 -3.30 9.70
N MET A 105 -0.64 -3.65 8.47
CA MET A 105 -1.62 -2.92 7.66
C MET A 105 -2.99 -3.59 7.79
N LYS A 106 -3.82 -3.06 8.69
CA LYS A 106 -5.20 -3.53 8.87
C LYS A 106 -6.01 -3.36 7.56
N PRO A 107 -6.90 -4.31 7.22
CA PRO A 107 -7.84 -4.14 6.11
C PRO A 107 -8.68 -2.88 6.27
N LEU A 108 -8.84 -2.14 5.18
CA LEU A 108 -9.61 -0.91 5.10
C LEU A 108 -10.95 -1.23 4.46
N VAL A 109 -12.05 -0.77 5.05
CA VAL A 109 -13.40 -0.89 4.49
C VAL A 109 -13.96 0.50 4.27
N ILE A 110 -13.96 0.96 3.02
CA ILE A 110 -14.32 2.33 2.64
C ILE A 110 -15.69 2.31 1.95
N PRO A 111 -16.73 2.94 2.51
CA PRO A 111 -18.04 3.03 1.87
C PRO A 111 -17.98 3.96 0.66
N PHE A 112 -18.65 3.60 -0.43
CA PHE A 112 -18.65 4.44 -1.65
C PHE A 112 -19.29 5.82 -1.45
N SER A 113 -20.14 5.98 -0.44
CA SER A 113 -20.69 7.29 -0.04
C SER A 113 -19.63 8.29 0.37
N ASP A 114 -18.51 7.81 0.91
CA ASP A 114 -17.43 8.64 1.46
C ASP A 114 -16.23 8.70 0.49
N VAL A 115 -16.38 8.19 -0.74
CA VAL A 115 -15.32 8.14 -1.76
C VAL A 115 -15.61 9.13 -2.87
N THR A 116 -14.62 9.96 -3.13
CA THR A 116 -14.58 10.85 -4.28
C THR A 116 -13.47 10.39 -5.23
N ALA A 117 -13.79 10.22 -6.51
CA ALA A 117 -12.83 9.83 -7.54
C ALA A 117 -12.41 11.04 -8.37
N THR A 118 -11.13 11.14 -8.68
CA THR A 118 -10.59 12.15 -9.60
C THR A 118 -9.74 11.46 -10.65
N ILE A 119 -9.98 11.78 -11.92
CA ILE A 119 -9.17 11.22 -13.01
C ILE A 119 -7.83 11.96 -13.06
N SER A 120 -6.76 11.24 -12.81
CA SER A 120 -5.39 11.74 -12.85
C SER A 120 -4.67 11.16 -14.07
N LYS A 121 -4.28 12.02 -15.02
CA LYS A 121 -3.51 11.58 -16.21
C LYS A 121 -2.05 11.51 -15.84
N GLN A 122 -1.53 10.29 -15.68
CA GLN A 122 -0.11 10.06 -15.49
C GLN A 122 0.53 9.92 -16.87
N MET A 123 1.15 11.00 -17.35
CA MET A 123 2.05 11.06 -18.52
C MET A 123 1.58 10.28 -19.78
N PHE A 124 0.99 11.00 -20.75
CA PHE A 124 0.64 10.65 -22.14
C PHE A 124 -0.13 9.35 -22.46
N MET A 125 -0.08 8.28 -21.65
CA MET A 125 -0.73 7.00 -21.95
C MET A 125 -1.32 6.26 -20.74
N PHE A 126 -0.98 6.63 -19.50
CA PHE A 126 -1.51 5.96 -18.31
C PHE A 126 -2.54 6.83 -17.60
N THR A 127 -3.81 6.44 -17.70
CA THR A 127 -4.89 7.03 -16.90
C THR A 127 -4.96 6.33 -15.56
N SER A 128 -4.88 7.10 -14.48
CA SER A 128 -5.07 6.64 -13.12
C SER A 128 -6.29 7.31 -12.52
N VAL A 129 -6.91 6.65 -11.55
CA VAL A 129 -8.04 7.18 -10.78
C VAL A 129 -7.59 7.36 -9.34
N ASP A 130 -7.59 8.60 -8.89
CA ASP A 130 -7.24 8.98 -7.53
C ASP A 130 -8.52 8.99 -6.70
N LEU A 131 -8.63 8.04 -5.77
CA LEU A 131 -9.69 8.00 -4.78
C LEU A 131 -9.25 8.79 -3.55
N LYS A 132 -10.09 9.74 -3.16
CA LYS A 132 -10.00 10.45 -1.88
C LYS A 132 -11.16 10.05 -1.01
N THR A 133 -10.94 10.03 0.29
CA THR A 133 -11.98 9.72 1.26
C THR A 133 -12.33 10.96 2.07
N VAL A 134 -13.60 11.12 2.43
CA VAL A 134 -14.06 12.32 3.19
C VAL A 134 -13.41 12.39 4.57
N ARG A 135 -13.24 11.26 5.25
CA ARG A 135 -12.63 11.24 6.61
C ARG A 135 -11.11 11.35 6.63
N ALA A 136 -10.45 11.14 5.49
CA ALA A 136 -9.01 11.25 5.35
C ALA A 136 -8.67 11.90 3.99
N GLU A 137 -9.02 13.17 3.85
CA GLU A 137 -8.89 13.94 2.61
C GLU A 137 -7.43 14.10 2.16
N GLU A 138 -6.51 14.06 3.11
CA GLU A 138 -5.08 14.19 2.85
C GLU A 138 -4.50 12.94 2.21
N ILE A 139 -5.16 11.78 2.30
CA ILE A 139 -4.65 10.52 1.76
C ILE A 139 -5.32 10.20 0.43
N ILE A 140 -4.47 10.00 -0.58
CA ILE A 140 -4.87 9.69 -1.94
C ILE A 140 -4.57 8.21 -2.22
N ILE A 141 -5.58 7.48 -2.66
CA ILE A 141 -5.47 6.09 -3.10
C ILE A 141 -5.58 6.07 -4.62
N ARG A 142 -4.45 5.88 -5.29
CA ARG A 142 -4.37 5.81 -6.74
C ARG A 142 -4.54 4.38 -7.23
N LEU A 143 -5.49 4.22 -8.15
CA LEU A 143 -5.79 2.97 -8.85
C LEU A 143 -5.55 3.15 -10.35
N SER A 144 -5.34 2.05 -11.05
CA SER A 144 -5.40 2.06 -12.52
C SER A 144 -6.85 2.22 -13.00
N GLU A 145 -7.03 2.80 -14.19
CA GLU A 145 -8.35 2.90 -14.82
C GLU A 145 -9.06 1.54 -14.94
N GLY A 146 -8.31 0.48 -15.27
CA GLY A 146 -8.87 -0.87 -15.38
C GLY A 146 -9.42 -1.41 -14.05
N GLN A 147 -8.81 -1.04 -12.92
CA GLN A 147 -9.32 -1.37 -11.59
C GLN A 147 -10.54 -0.54 -11.24
N ALA A 148 -10.52 0.77 -11.52
CA ALA A 148 -11.67 1.63 -11.28
C ALA A 148 -12.91 1.17 -12.05
N ARG A 149 -12.77 0.87 -13.35
CA ARG A 149 -13.85 0.32 -14.17
C ARG A 149 -14.37 -1.02 -13.65
N TRP A 150 -13.49 -1.90 -13.19
CA TRP A 150 -13.90 -3.16 -12.58
C TRP A 150 -14.66 -2.92 -11.26
N ILE A 151 -14.21 -1.99 -10.43
CA ILE A 151 -14.91 -1.63 -9.19
C ILE A 151 -16.32 -1.12 -9.51
N GLU A 152 -16.48 -0.24 -10.50
CA GLU A 152 -17.79 0.28 -10.91
C GLU A 152 -18.71 -0.82 -11.44
N GLN A 153 -18.16 -1.76 -12.20
CA GLN A 153 -18.90 -2.89 -12.74
C GLN A 153 -19.45 -3.78 -11.62
N GLU A 154 -18.63 -4.11 -10.61
CA GLU A 154 -19.03 -4.97 -9.49
C GLU A 154 -19.88 -4.23 -8.46
N ALA A 155 -19.66 -2.93 -8.26
CA ALA A 155 -20.48 -2.10 -7.39
C ALA A 155 -21.88 -1.87 -8.00
N GLY A 156 -22.02 -2.01 -9.32
CA GLY A 156 -23.24 -1.68 -10.05
C GLY A 156 -23.54 -0.18 -10.08
N ALA A 157 -22.56 0.65 -9.71
CA ALA A 157 -22.68 2.10 -9.59
C ALA A 157 -21.38 2.77 -10.05
N LYS A 158 -21.50 3.96 -10.64
CA LYS A 158 -20.34 4.79 -11.00
C LYS A 158 -19.75 5.43 -9.76
N LEU A 159 -18.44 5.58 -9.72
CA LEU A 159 -17.77 6.35 -8.69
C LEU A 159 -18.15 7.84 -8.82
N ALA A 160 -18.16 8.57 -7.71
CA ALA A 160 -18.44 10.01 -7.70
C ALA A 160 -17.23 10.76 -8.28
N TYR A 161 -17.22 10.97 -9.59
CA TYR A 161 -16.15 11.70 -10.26
C TYR A 161 -16.26 13.20 -10.02
N VAL A 162 -15.15 13.80 -9.60
CA VAL A 162 -14.97 15.24 -9.50
C VAL A 162 -13.86 15.65 -10.46
N ASP A 163 -14.12 16.70 -11.23
CA ASP A 163 -13.14 17.25 -12.17
C ASP A 163 -11.88 17.68 -11.42
N ALA A 164 -10.72 17.28 -11.92
CA ALA A 164 -9.44 17.77 -11.42
C ALA A 164 -9.35 19.27 -11.74
N ALA A 165 -9.50 20.12 -10.73
CA ALA A 165 -9.26 21.55 -10.81
C ALA A 165 -7.78 21.85 -11.04
#